data_AF-A0A524F7Z2-F1
#
_entry.id   AF-A0A524F7Z2-F1
#
_cell.length_a   1.000
_cell.length_b   1.000
_cell.length_c   1.000
_cell.angle_alpha   90.00
_cell.angle_beta   90.00
_cell.angle_gamma   90.00
#
_symmetry.space_group_name_H-M   'P 1'
#
loop_
_entity.id
_entity.type
_entity.pdbx_description
1 polymer ?
#
loop_
_entity_poly.entity_id
_entity_poly.type
_entity_poly.pdbx_seq_one_letter_code
_entity_poly.pdbx_strand_id
1 'polypeptide(L)'
;MTMGGLHLLSGLVIASFIRNEKYKKAKWGIVWGSIFPDIDILASIIIFLFTGNLNNAMFIHRTVTHGFFAMGLVVPIGFLISRTRTDFKWVFLFSLAFAFGMLTHIFYDLLDGYVAIFAPFSYSKYSITNITDPDLLTLGTFFKIYNSIDGMSDVIFYLSLWYWATRKANITNELKFAKKLLIVSFISIVYFSCLLVLAFTDISVEMHIILVYAYWGIIHLPLSTLIVQIKMKETIQDFSFLKLRE
;
A
#
# COMPACT_ATOMS: atom_id res chain seq x y z
N MET A 1 3.26 -12.58 -1.45
CA MET A 1 2.27 -11.52 -1.22
C MET A 1 2.98 -10.37 -0.59
N THR A 2 3.13 -9.35 -1.40
CA THR A 2 3.60 -8.03 -1.03
C THR A 2 2.48 -7.36 -0.24
N MET A 3 2.85 -6.69 0.84
CA MET A 3 1.98 -5.97 1.75
C MET A 3 2.03 -4.50 1.40
N GLY A 4 1.16 -3.72 2.04
CA GLY A 4 0.98 -2.32 1.75
C GLY A 4 2.26 -1.46 1.77
N GLY A 5 3.23 -1.78 2.62
CA GLY A 5 4.43 -0.98 2.77
C GLY A 5 5.29 -0.87 1.50
N LEU A 6 5.52 -1.96 0.78
CA LEU A 6 6.32 -1.94 -0.46
C LEU A 6 5.58 -1.18 -1.56
N HIS A 7 4.26 -1.34 -1.64
CA HIS A 7 3.45 -0.56 -2.57
C HIS A 7 3.45 0.94 -2.24
N LEU A 8 3.41 1.32 -0.97
CA LEU A 8 3.51 2.71 -0.53
C LEU A 8 4.87 3.33 -0.81
N LEU A 9 5.96 2.61 -0.49
CA LEU A 9 7.32 3.05 -0.78
C LEU A 9 7.52 3.25 -2.26
N SER A 10 7.07 2.32 -3.09
CA SER A 10 7.19 2.42 -4.54
C SER A 10 6.40 3.62 -5.08
N GLY A 11 5.17 3.84 -4.61
CA GLY A 11 4.37 5.02 -4.94
C GLY A 11 5.07 6.32 -4.53
N LEU A 12 5.69 6.35 -3.35
CA LEU A 12 6.45 7.50 -2.85
C LEU A 12 7.69 7.79 -3.69
N VAL A 13 8.43 6.75 -4.08
CA VAL A 13 9.58 6.85 -5.00
C VAL A 13 9.14 7.40 -6.35
N ILE A 14 8.09 6.83 -6.95
CA ILE A 14 7.56 7.27 -8.24
C ILE A 14 7.07 8.72 -8.18
N ALA A 15 6.32 9.07 -7.13
CA ALA A 15 5.83 10.43 -6.93
C ALA A 15 6.98 11.45 -6.76
N SER A 16 8.15 11.04 -6.26
CA SER A 16 9.30 11.92 -6.08
C SER A 16 9.89 12.46 -7.40
N PHE A 17 9.60 11.81 -8.53
CA PHE A 17 10.00 12.32 -9.86
C PHE A 17 9.15 13.50 -10.33
N ILE A 18 7.98 13.73 -9.72
CA ILE A 18 7.15 14.91 -9.99
C ILE A 18 7.69 16.09 -9.18
N ARG A 19 8.45 16.96 -9.86
CA ARG A 19 9.13 18.11 -9.25
C ARG A 19 8.35 19.42 -9.33
N ASN A 20 7.45 19.54 -10.30
CA ASN A 20 6.74 20.78 -10.53
C ASN A 20 5.61 20.95 -9.50
N GLU A 21 5.67 22.04 -8.75
CA GLU A 21 4.68 22.50 -7.76
C GLU A 21 3.23 22.42 -8.25
N LYS A 22 2.99 22.74 -9.53
CA LYS A 22 1.68 22.66 -10.18
C LYS A 22 1.06 21.25 -10.11
N TYR A 23 1.89 20.22 -10.03
CA TYR A 23 1.47 18.81 -10.04
C TYR A 23 1.56 18.15 -8.66
N LYS A 24 1.69 18.92 -7.57
CA LYS A 24 1.72 18.37 -6.19
C LYS A 24 0.57 17.42 -5.88
N LYS A 25 -0.66 17.74 -6.29
CA LYS A 25 -1.82 16.86 -6.06
C LYS A 25 -1.71 15.52 -6.80
N ALA A 26 -0.96 15.44 -7.91
CA ALA A 26 -0.67 14.18 -8.60
C ALA A 26 0.20 13.25 -7.74
N LYS A 27 1.18 13.79 -7.00
CA LYS A 27 2.04 13.00 -6.10
C LYS A 27 1.22 12.27 -5.06
N TRP A 28 0.30 13.01 -4.43
CA TRP A 28 -0.65 12.43 -3.49
C TRP A 28 -1.55 11.39 -4.13
N GLY A 29 -2.01 11.63 -5.36
CA GLY A 29 -2.73 10.63 -6.17
C GLY A 29 -1.95 9.34 -6.32
N ILE A 30 -0.69 9.40 -6.77
CA ILE A 30 0.16 8.20 -6.97
C ILE A 30 0.35 7.42 -5.68
N VAL A 31 0.74 8.09 -4.59
CA VAL A 31 1.01 7.44 -3.30
C VAL A 31 -0.25 6.80 -2.73
N TRP A 32 -1.40 7.46 -2.85
CA TRP A 32 -2.64 6.88 -2.35
C TRP A 32 -3.15 5.76 -3.27
N GLY A 33 -3.06 5.96 -4.58
CA GLY A 33 -3.42 4.95 -5.57
C GLY A 33 -2.60 3.67 -5.42
N SER A 34 -1.33 3.77 -5.02
CA SER A 34 -0.47 2.60 -4.84
C SER A 34 -0.83 1.73 -3.64
N ILE A 35 -1.65 2.22 -2.70
CA ILE A 35 -2.10 1.44 -1.54
C ILE A 35 -3.61 1.16 -1.56
N PHE A 36 -4.35 1.84 -2.44
CA PHE A 36 -5.81 1.73 -2.45
C PHE A 36 -6.34 0.32 -2.71
N PRO A 37 -5.74 -0.50 -3.62
CA PRO A 37 -6.22 -1.85 -3.82
C PRO A 37 -6.25 -2.68 -2.53
N ASP A 38 -5.22 -2.57 -1.69
CA ASP A 38 -5.12 -3.26 -0.39
C ASP A 38 -6.20 -2.91 0.64
N ILE A 39 -7.02 -1.90 0.40
CA ILE A 39 -8.15 -1.59 1.29
C ILE A 39 -9.12 -2.78 1.36
N ASP A 40 -9.22 -3.59 0.31
CA ASP A 40 -10.04 -4.80 0.31
C ASP A 40 -9.51 -5.93 1.22
N ILE A 41 -8.29 -5.80 1.75
CA ILE A 41 -7.80 -6.68 2.81
C ILE A 41 -8.67 -6.54 4.06
N LEU A 42 -9.25 -5.37 4.33
CA LEU A 42 -10.20 -5.20 5.45
C LEU A 42 -11.41 -6.12 5.27
N ALA A 43 -11.96 -6.18 4.04
CA ALA A 43 -13.05 -7.09 3.72
C ALA A 43 -12.61 -8.56 3.80
N SER A 44 -11.38 -8.84 3.36
CA SER A 44 -10.80 -10.19 3.39
C SER A 44 -10.60 -10.71 4.82
N ILE A 45 -10.12 -9.86 5.74
CA ILE A 45 -10.00 -10.18 7.17
C ILE A 45 -11.39 -10.50 7.76
N ILE A 46 -12.40 -9.68 7.46
CA ILE A 46 -13.77 -9.92 7.92
C ILE A 46 -14.28 -11.27 7.42
N ILE A 47 -14.12 -11.55 6.12
CA ILE A 47 -14.54 -12.84 5.52
C ILE A 47 -13.82 -14.01 6.16
N PHE A 48 -12.51 -13.89 6.42
CA PHE A 48 -11.75 -14.93 7.10
C PHE A 48 -12.28 -15.19 8.51
N LEU A 49 -12.56 -14.14 9.29
CA LEU A 49 -13.10 -14.27 10.65
C LEU A 49 -14.47 -14.97 10.68
N PHE A 50 -15.31 -14.75 9.67
CA PHE A 50 -16.63 -15.39 9.58
C PHE A 50 -16.61 -16.81 8.99
N THR A 51 -15.69 -17.10 8.07
CA THR A 51 -15.71 -18.36 7.31
C THR A 51 -14.62 -19.36 7.71
N GLY A 52 -13.56 -18.90 8.39
CA GLY A 52 -12.36 -19.70 8.66
C GLY A 52 -11.60 -20.14 7.40
N ASN A 53 -11.96 -19.62 6.22
CA ASN A 53 -11.44 -20.08 4.93
C ASN A 53 -10.53 -19.02 4.31
N LEU A 54 -9.23 -19.26 4.36
CA LEU A 54 -8.21 -18.37 3.80
C LEU A 54 -8.36 -18.18 2.28
N ASN A 55 -8.77 -19.22 1.54
CA ASN A 55 -8.94 -19.12 0.09
C ASN A 55 -10.05 -18.15 -0.30
N ASN A 56 -11.14 -18.11 0.47
CA ASN A 56 -12.24 -17.17 0.24
C ASN A 56 -11.82 -15.73 0.54
N ALA A 57 -11.07 -15.51 1.61
CA ALA A 57 -10.51 -14.19 1.94
C ALA A 57 -9.54 -13.70 0.86
N MET A 58 -8.61 -14.56 0.45
CA MET A 58 -7.63 -14.28 -0.60
C MET A 58 -8.25 -14.03 -1.99
N PHE A 59 -9.41 -14.65 -2.27
CA PHE A 59 -10.12 -14.41 -3.52
C PHE A 59 -10.57 -12.96 -3.64
N ILE A 60 -11.13 -12.38 -2.57
CA ILE A 60 -11.60 -11.00 -2.60
C ILE A 60 -10.45 -10.02 -2.78
N HIS A 61 -9.36 -10.20 -2.03
CA HIS A 61 -8.19 -9.33 -2.06
C HIS A 61 -7.50 -9.19 -3.43
N ARG A 62 -7.69 -10.12 -4.37
CA ARG A 62 -6.98 -10.11 -5.67
C ARG A 62 -7.90 -10.04 -6.88
N THR A 63 -9.09 -9.49 -6.68
CA THR A 63 -10.13 -9.42 -7.71
C THR A 63 -10.57 -7.99 -8.00
N VAL A 64 -11.57 -7.49 -7.27
CA VAL A 64 -12.33 -6.33 -7.71
C VAL A 64 -11.49 -5.05 -7.72
N THR A 65 -10.66 -4.81 -6.70
CA THR A 65 -9.88 -3.57 -6.61
C THR A 65 -8.67 -3.56 -7.55
N HIS A 66 -8.18 -4.74 -7.94
CA HIS A 66 -7.09 -4.94 -8.90
C HIS A 66 -7.54 -5.00 -10.36
N GLY A 67 -8.85 -4.88 -10.62
CA GLY A 67 -9.39 -4.92 -11.98
C GLY A 67 -9.11 -3.63 -12.77
N PHE A 68 -8.77 -3.77 -14.05
CA PHE A 68 -8.67 -2.64 -14.99
C PHE A 68 -9.96 -1.83 -15.08
N PHE A 69 -11.11 -2.48 -14.86
CA PHE A 69 -12.39 -1.78 -14.80
C PHE A 69 -12.47 -0.81 -13.61
N ALA A 70 -12.09 -1.25 -12.40
CA ALA A 70 -12.13 -0.40 -11.21
C ALA A 70 -11.21 0.83 -11.38
N MET A 71 -9.97 0.62 -11.84
CA MET A 71 -9.06 1.73 -12.19
C MET A 71 -9.62 2.63 -13.28
N GLY A 72 -10.18 2.01 -14.32
CA GLY A 72 -10.79 2.69 -15.46
C GLY A 72 -11.98 3.56 -15.07
N LEU A 73 -12.68 3.25 -13.97
CA LEU A 73 -13.77 4.07 -13.43
C LEU A 73 -13.27 5.29 -12.63
N VAL A 74 -12.11 5.20 -11.98
CA VAL A 74 -11.58 6.31 -11.16
C VAL A 74 -11.35 7.57 -12.00
N VAL A 75 -10.82 7.41 -13.22
CA VAL A 75 -10.51 8.54 -14.12
C VAL A 75 -11.75 9.29 -14.62
N PRO A 76 -12.78 8.65 -15.22
CA PRO A 76 -13.99 9.35 -15.66
C PRO A 76 -14.78 9.93 -14.50
N ILE A 77 -14.84 9.26 -13.34
CA ILE A 77 -15.45 9.83 -12.13
C ILE A 77 -14.70 11.11 -11.72
N GLY A 78 -13.38 11.06 -11.65
CA GLY A 78 -12.55 12.23 -11.36
C GLY A 78 -12.73 13.36 -12.37
N PHE A 79 -12.84 13.01 -13.66
CA PHE A 79 -13.12 13.96 -14.73
C PHE A 79 -14.48 14.65 -14.51
N LEU A 80 -15.54 13.89 -14.28
CA LEU A 80 -16.88 14.44 -14.04
C LEU A 80 -16.89 15.36 -12.80
N ILE A 81 -16.29 14.93 -11.69
CA ILE A 81 -16.17 15.75 -10.48
C ILE A 81 -15.42 17.04 -10.78
N SER A 82 -14.33 16.99 -11.55
CA SER A 82 -13.55 18.19 -11.93
C SER A 82 -14.33 19.22 -12.75
N ARG A 83 -15.45 18.82 -13.37
CA ARG A 83 -16.34 19.72 -14.14
C ARG A 83 -17.43 20.35 -13.31
N THR A 84 -17.73 19.82 -12.13
CA THR A 84 -18.79 20.36 -11.26
C THR A 84 -18.43 21.74 -10.72
N ARG A 85 -17.15 22.00 -10.42
CA ARG A 85 -16.68 23.26 -9.85
C ARG A 85 -15.24 23.57 -10.25
N THR A 86 -14.90 24.87 -10.35
CA THR A 86 -13.56 25.32 -10.76
C THR A 86 -12.46 24.98 -9.77
N ASP A 87 -12.77 24.92 -8.48
CA ASP A 87 -11.87 24.48 -7.41
C ASP A 87 -11.57 22.98 -7.44
N PHE A 88 -12.31 22.19 -8.23
CA PHE A 88 -12.11 20.75 -8.37
C PHE A 88 -11.29 20.35 -9.61
N LYS A 89 -10.74 21.31 -10.37
CA LYS A 89 -9.89 21.00 -11.54
C LYS A 89 -8.72 20.06 -11.21
N TRP A 90 -8.19 20.13 -9.99
CA TRP A 90 -7.11 19.26 -9.53
C TRP A 90 -7.55 17.80 -9.37
N VAL A 91 -8.85 17.53 -9.17
CA VAL A 91 -9.39 16.17 -8.94
C VAL A 91 -9.14 15.28 -10.13
N PHE A 92 -9.28 15.79 -11.36
CA PHE A 92 -8.99 15.00 -12.55
C PHE A 92 -7.53 14.55 -12.59
N LEU A 93 -6.60 15.47 -12.31
CA LEU A 93 -5.18 15.16 -12.26
C LEU A 93 -4.86 14.17 -11.14
N PHE A 94 -5.45 14.36 -9.95
CA PHE A 94 -5.34 13.43 -8.84
C PHE A 94 -5.84 12.03 -9.25
N SER A 95 -7.02 11.93 -9.85
CA SER A 95 -7.61 10.64 -10.27
C SER A 95 -6.80 9.93 -11.35
N LEU A 96 -6.22 10.66 -12.30
CA LEU A 96 -5.30 10.09 -13.28
C LEU A 96 -4.04 9.53 -12.59
N ALA A 97 -3.45 10.32 -11.69
CA ALA A 97 -2.26 9.93 -10.95
C ALA A 97 -2.55 8.78 -9.97
N PHE A 98 -3.76 8.72 -9.41
CA PHE A 98 -4.25 7.65 -8.57
C PHE A 98 -4.44 6.35 -9.34
N ALA A 99 -5.06 6.39 -10.52
CA ALA A 99 -5.14 5.22 -11.40
C ALA A 99 -3.74 4.72 -11.79
N PHE A 100 -2.79 5.63 -12.02
CA PHE A 100 -1.39 5.25 -12.24
C PHE A 100 -0.75 4.60 -11.00
N GLY A 101 -1.03 5.12 -9.79
CA GLY A 101 -0.63 4.48 -8.53
C GLY A 101 -1.19 3.06 -8.41
N MET A 102 -2.48 2.86 -8.67
CA MET A 102 -3.10 1.52 -8.66
C MET A 102 -2.44 0.59 -9.68
N LEU A 103 -2.08 1.09 -10.87
CA LEU A 103 -1.39 0.30 -11.87
C LEU A 103 -0.01 -0.16 -11.38
N THR A 104 0.73 0.71 -10.69
CA THR A 104 2.03 0.34 -10.10
C THR A 104 1.88 -0.73 -9.03
N HIS A 105 0.82 -0.64 -8.20
CA HIS A 105 0.48 -1.66 -7.22
C HIS A 105 0.23 -3.02 -7.89
N ILE A 106 -0.68 -3.07 -8.86
CA ILE A 106 -1.04 -4.30 -9.57
C ILE A 106 0.14 -4.89 -10.32
N PHE A 107 1.05 -4.04 -10.84
CA PHE A 107 2.27 -4.53 -11.46
C PHE A 107 3.14 -5.34 -10.48
N TYR A 108 3.29 -4.88 -9.23
CA TYR A 108 3.99 -5.68 -8.20
C TYR A 108 3.25 -6.97 -7.88
N ASP A 109 1.93 -6.93 -7.76
CA ASP A 109 1.15 -8.15 -7.47
C ASP A 109 1.18 -9.17 -8.61
N LEU A 110 1.29 -8.72 -9.85
CA LEU A 110 1.49 -9.59 -11.00
C LEU A 110 2.90 -10.22 -11.01
N LEU A 111 3.90 -9.58 -10.41
CA LEU A 111 5.24 -10.14 -10.26
C LEU A 111 5.30 -11.19 -9.14
N ASP A 112 4.50 -11.05 -8.10
CA ASP A 112 4.60 -11.86 -6.89
C ASP A 112 3.46 -12.89 -6.72
N GLY A 113 2.47 -12.87 -7.62
CA GLY A 113 1.31 -13.72 -7.54
C GLY A 113 0.34 -13.57 -8.71
N TYR A 114 -0.90 -13.96 -8.43
CA TYR A 114 -1.97 -14.11 -9.42
C TYR A 114 -3.11 -13.13 -9.15
N VAL A 115 -3.40 -12.27 -10.12
CA VAL A 115 -4.38 -11.17 -10.01
C VAL A 115 -5.43 -11.23 -11.10
N ALA A 116 -6.71 -11.01 -10.77
CA ALA A 116 -7.80 -10.97 -11.76
C ALA A 116 -7.96 -9.57 -12.38
N ILE A 117 -7.02 -9.20 -13.26
CA ILE A 117 -6.96 -7.86 -13.87
C ILE A 117 -8.15 -7.51 -14.78
N PHE A 118 -8.95 -8.49 -15.21
CA PHE A 118 -10.16 -8.28 -16.01
C PHE A 118 -11.45 -8.32 -15.20
N ALA A 119 -11.38 -8.34 -13.87
CA ALA A 119 -12.56 -8.22 -13.03
C ALA A 119 -13.28 -6.88 -13.29
N PRO A 120 -14.64 -6.85 -13.28
CA PRO A 120 -15.56 -7.94 -12.94
C PRO A 120 -16.02 -8.79 -14.15
N PHE A 121 -15.48 -8.59 -15.36
CA PHE A 121 -15.91 -9.32 -16.56
C PHE A 121 -15.34 -10.73 -16.63
N SER A 122 -14.15 -10.94 -16.09
CA SER A 122 -13.52 -12.25 -15.92
C SER A 122 -12.76 -12.31 -14.60
N TYR A 123 -12.89 -13.42 -13.89
CA TYR A 123 -12.17 -13.70 -12.64
C TYR A 123 -10.94 -14.60 -12.86
N SER A 124 -10.55 -14.80 -14.12
CA SER A 124 -9.29 -15.48 -14.45
C SER A 124 -8.13 -14.65 -13.89
N LYS A 125 -7.22 -15.32 -13.17
CA LYS A 125 -6.05 -14.67 -12.58
C LYS A 125 -4.82 -14.84 -13.47
N TYR A 126 -3.99 -13.81 -13.52
CA TYR A 126 -2.78 -13.76 -14.35
C TYR A 126 -1.57 -13.46 -13.47
N SER A 127 -0.40 -13.93 -13.90
CA SER A 127 0.89 -13.67 -13.27
C SER A 127 1.95 -13.44 -14.36
N ILE A 128 2.93 -12.59 -14.09
CA ILE A 128 4.09 -12.37 -14.96
C ILE A 128 5.17 -13.43 -14.70
N THR A 129 5.32 -13.87 -13.46
CA THR A 129 6.37 -14.82 -13.04
C THR A 129 5.90 -16.27 -12.98
N ASN A 130 4.59 -16.50 -13.09
CA ASN A 130 3.94 -17.81 -12.89
C ASN A 130 4.17 -18.41 -11.50
N ILE A 131 4.49 -17.59 -10.48
CA ILE A 131 4.62 -18.04 -9.09
C ILE A 131 3.22 -18.17 -8.49
N THR A 132 2.83 -19.39 -8.12
CA THR A 132 1.51 -19.65 -7.53
C THR A 132 1.53 -19.50 -6.00
N ASP A 133 0.36 -19.28 -5.38
CA ASP A 133 0.24 -19.24 -3.92
C ASP A 133 0.73 -20.54 -3.25
N PRO A 134 0.45 -21.75 -3.79
CA PRO A 134 1.09 -22.97 -3.32
C PRO A 134 2.62 -22.95 -3.38
N ASP A 135 3.20 -22.43 -4.48
CA ASP A 135 4.67 -22.34 -4.61
C ASP A 135 5.26 -21.48 -3.50
N LEU A 136 4.62 -20.34 -3.18
CA LEU A 136 5.03 -19.48 -2.07
C LEU A 136 5.01 -20.19 -0.72
N LEU A 137 4.01 -21.04 -0.45
CA LEU A 137 3.94 -21.81 0.78
C LEU A 137 5.04 -22.87 0.86
N THR A 138 5.45 -23.46 -0.26
CA THR A 138 6.55 -24.44 -0.29
C THR A 138 7.93 -23.83 -0.01
N LEU A 139 8.08 -22.51 -0.13
CA LEU A 139 9.32 -21.81 0.24
C LEU A 139 9.60 -21.82 1.75
N GLY A 140 8.62 -22.19 2.58
CA GLY A 140 8.77 -22.41 4.02
C GLY A 140 9.39 -21.21 4.74
N THR A 141 10.59 -21.38 5.28
CA THR A 141 11.34 -20.34 6.00
C THR A 141 11.56 -19.08 5.17
N PHE A 142 11.84 -19.20 3.86
CA PHE A 142 12.05 -18.03 3.01
C PHE A 142 10.80 -17.15 2.91
N PHE A 143 9.62 -17.77 2.82
CA PHE A 143 8.37 -17.02 2.76
C PHE A 143 8.05 -16.31 4.09
N LYS A 144 8.32 -16.96 5.22
CA LYS A 144 8.21 -16.35 6.55
C LYS A 144 9.14 -15.14 6.70
N ILE A 145 10.37 -15.23 6.21
CA ILE A 145 11.33 -14.11 6.19
C ILE A 145 10.79 -12.99 5.29
N TYR A 146 10.36 -13.31 4.07
CA TYR A 146 9.81 -12.35 3.12
C TYR A 146 8.66 -11.54 3.74
N ASN A 147 7.65 -12.20 4.31
CA ASN A 147 6.51 -11.52 4.95
C ASN A 147 6.93 -10.62 6.12
N SER A 148 7.97 -11.00 6.87
CA SER A 148 8.50 -10.18 7.97
C SER A 148 9.20 -8.92 7.45
N ILE A 149 9.98 -9.05 6.38
CA ILE A 149 10.66 -7.92 5.71
C ILE A 149 9.64 -6.99 5.08
N ASP A 150 8.63 -7.57 4.45
CA ASP A 150 7.57 -6.83 3.80
C ASP A 150 6.72 -6.04 4.81
N GLY A 151 6.36 -6.62 5.96
CA GLY A 151 5.77 -5.86 7.08
C GLY A 151 6.68 -4.73 7.59
N MET A 152 8.01 -4.90 7.54
CA MET A 152 8.97 -3.84 7.88
C MET A 152 8.96 -2.68 6.88
N SER A 153 8.52 -2.89 5.63
CA SER A 153 8.50 -1.85 4.61
C SER A 153 7.51 -0.71 4.93
N ASP A 154 6.40 -1.00 5.61
CA ASP A 154 5.49 0.01 6.16
C ASP A 154 6.22 0.92 7.15
N VAL A 155 7.11 0.34 7.96
CA VAL A 155 7.91 1.09 8.94
C VAL A 155 8.88 2.02 8.23
N ILE A 156 9.55 1.55 7.19
CA ILE A 156 10.44 2.39 6.38
C ILE A 156 9.66 3.55 5.76
N PHE A 157 8.44 3.31 5.27
CA PHE A 157 7.57 4.37 4.75
C PHE A 157 7.24 5.41 5.83
N TYR A 158 6.82 4.98 7.02
CA TYR A 158 6.49 5.91 8.11
C TYR A 158 7.70 6.72 8.58
N LEU A 159 8.88 6.09 8.69
CA LEU A 159 10.12 6.77 9.05
C LEU A 159 10.54 7.78 7.98
N SER A 160 10.32 7.48 6.70
CA SER A 160 10.58 8.40 5.59
C SER A 160 9.71 9.64 5.70
N LEU A 161 8.41 9.48 5.98
CA LEU A 161 7.50 10.61 6.19
C LEU A 161 7.81 11.38 7.47
N TRP A 162 8.15 10.70 8.56
CA TRP A 162 8.56 11.35 9.80
C TRP A 162 9.80 12.22 9.60
N TYR A 163 10.83 11.67 8.93
CA TYR A 163 12.05 12.40 8.62
C TYR A 163 11.74 13.63 7.76
N TRP A 164 10.93 13.46 6.71
CA TRP A 164 10.59 14.55 5.81
C TRP A 164 9.80 15.66 6.52
N ALA A 165 8.78 15.30 7.30
CA ALA A 165 7.98 16.27 8.03
C ALA A 165 8.83 17.07 9.03
N THR A 166 9.73 16.40 9.76
CA THR A 166 10.54 17.03 10.82
C THR A 166 11.76 17.81 10.34
N ARG A 167 12.31 17.47 9.17
CA ARG A 167 13.55 18.08 8.67
C ARG A 167 13.38 18.93 7.42
N LYS A 168 12.27 18.79 6.68
CA LYS A 168 12.08 19.43 5.38
C LYS A 168 10.82 20.27 5.30
N ALA A 169 9.66 19.71 5.60
CA ALA A 169 8.38 20.39 5.39
C ALA A 169 8.02 21.40 6.51
N ASN A 170 8.31 21.06 7.78
CA ASN A 170 8.04 21.90 8.96
C ASN A 170 6.55 22.31 9.11
N ILE A 171 5.61 21.42 8.75
CA ILE A 171 4.17 21.68 8.82
C ILE A 171 3.65 21.33 10.22
N THR A 172 3.33 22.35 11.03
CA THR A 172 3.03 22.21 12.47
C THR A 172 2.02 21.12 12.82
N ASN A 173 0.94 20.99 12.05
CA ASN A 173 -0.11 20.00 12.32
C ASN A 173 0.33 18.57 11.98
N GLU A 174 1.14 18.39 10.93
CA GLU A 174 1.65 17.09 10.51
C GLU A 174 2.83 16.64 11.38
N LEU A 175 3.64 17.58 11.92
CA LEU A 175 4.72 17.28 12.86
C LEU A 175 4.25 16.51 14.10
N LYS A 176 3.08 16.87 14.64
CA LYS A 176 2.49 16.16 15.79
C LYS A 176 2.15 14.72 15.43
N PHE A 177 1.63 14.48 14.24
CA PHE A 177 1.30 13.14 13.77
C PHE A 177 2.56 12.34 13.41
N ALA A 178 3.56 12.96 12.78
CA ALA A 178 4.87 12.38 12.51
C ALA A 178 5.53 11.81 13.78
N LYS A 179 5.46 12.52 14.91
CA LYS A 179 5.95 11.99 16.20
C LYS A 179 5.22 10.71 16.64
N LYS A 180 3.91 10.59 16.37
CA LYS A 180 3.16 9.36 16.62
C LYS A 180 3.59 8.24 15.68
N LEU A 181 3.81 8.55 14.40
CA LEU A 181 4.35 7.59 13.43
C LEU A 181 5.71 7.04 13.85
N LEU A 182 6.58 7.87 14.44
CA LEU A 182 7.85 7.41 14.99
C LEU A 182 7.66 6.39 16.12
N ILE A 183 6.74 6.65 17.05
CA ILE A 183 6.45 5.72 18.16
C ILE A 183 5.91 4.40 17.61
N VAL A 184 4.95 4.46 16.67
CA VAL A 184 4.41 3.26 16.00
C VAL A 184 5.55 2.50 15.33
N SER A 185 6.42 3.19 14.58
CA SER A 185 7.57 2.60 13.89
C SER A 185 8.48 1.82 14.85
N PHE A 186 8.79 2.37 16.03
CA PHE A 186 9.61 1.65 17.02
C PHE A 186 8.95 0.38 17.54
N ILE A 187 7.63 0.44 17.83
CA ILE A 187 6.88 -0.74 18.27
C ILE A 187 6.86 -1.80 17.16
N SER A 188 6.59 -1.38 15.93
CA SER A 188 6.57 -2.25 14.75
C SER A 188 7.92 -2.90 14.47
N ILE A 189 9.04 -2.17 14.64
CA ILE A 189 10.39 -2.74 14.49
C ILE A 189 10.59 -3.92 15.44
N VAL A 190 10.25 -3.75 16.73
CA VAL A 190 10.37 -4.82 17.72
C VAL A 190 9.48 -6.00 17.33
N TYR A 191 8.23 -5.72 16.97
CA TYR A 191 7.28 -6.75 16.57
C TYR A 191 7.73 -7.57 15.35
N PHE A 192 8.12 -6.91 14.26
CA PHE A 192 8.58 -7.59 13.05
C PHE A 192 9.95 -8.25 13.23
N SER A 193 10.79 -7.77 14.14
CA SER A 193 12.02 -8.46 14.53
C SER A 193 11.71 -9.79 15.23
N CYS A 194 10.71 -9.83 16.11
CA CYS A 194 10.24 -11.08 16.71
C CYS A 194 9.69 -12.05 15.65
N LEU A 195 8.90 -11.55 14.69
CA LEU A 195 8.40 -12.38 13.58
C LEU A 195 9.50 -12.92 12.68
N LEU A 196 10.57 -12.14 12.47
CA LEU A 196 11.75 -12.58 11.74
C LEU A 196 12.48 -13.71 12.50
N VAL A 197 12.61 -13.62 13.82
CA VAL A 197 13.16 -14.72 14.63
C VAL A 197 12.27 -15.95 14.55
N LEU A 198 10.95 -15.78 14.67
CA LEU A 198 9.96 -16.86 14.54
C LEU A 198 9.95 -17.51 13.15
N ALA A 199 10.42 -16.82 12.11
CA ALA A 199 10.56 -17.41 10.78
C ALA A 199 11.50 -18.63 10.78
N PHE A 200 12.46 -18.70 11.71
CA PHE A 200 13.44 -19.79 11.82
C PHE A 200 13.04 -20.91 12.78
N THR A 201 11.81 -20.89 13.31
CA THR A 201 11.29 -21.97 14.17
C THR A 201 10.34 -22.89 13.39
N ASP A 202 9.89 -23.96 14.04
CA ASP A 202 8.99 -24.97 13.47
C ASP A 202 7.52 -24.52 13.33
N ILE A 203 7.21 -23.23 13.58
CA ILE A 203 5.85 -22.74 13.33
C ILE A 203 5.52 -22.87 11.84
N SER A 204 4.27 -23.25 11.56
CA SER A 204 3.77 -23.36 10.20
C SER A 204 3.75 -21.99 9.51
N VAL A 205 3.80 -22.00 8.18
CA VAL A 205 3.73 -20.78 7.37
C VAL A 205 2.41 -20.06 7.60
N GLU A 206 1.30 -20.79 7.69
CA GLU A 206 -0.04 -20.25 7.94
C GLU A 206 -0.11 -19.54 9.29
N MET A 207 0.45 -20.15 10.34
CA MET A 207 0.50 -19.53 11.67
C MET A 207 1.35 -18.25 11.64
N HIS A 208 2.48 -18.26 10.94
CA HIS A 208 3.32 -17.07 10.78
C HIS A 208 2.56 -15.94 10.06
N ILE A 209 1.86 -16.24 8.96
CA ILE A 209 1.00 -15.28 8.23
C ILE A 209 -0.07 -14.71 9.16
N ILE A 210 -0.78 -15.56 9.91
CA ILE A 210 -1.83 -15.13 10.85
C ILE A 210 -1.25 -14.15 11.87
N LEU A 211 -0.07 -14.44 12.42
CA LEU A 211 0.59 -13.53 13.36
C LEU A 211 0.88 -12.19 12.68
N VAL A 212 1.51 -12.19 11.50
CA VAL A 212 1.80 -10.96 10.74
C VAL A 212 0.54 -10.11 10.57
N TYR A 213 -0.55 -10.70 10.07
CA TYR A 213 -1.81 -9.99 9.83
C TYR A 213 -2.55 -9.57 11.10
N ALA A 214 -2.39 -10.27 12.22
CA ALA A 214 -3.03 -9.91 13.49
C ALA A 214 -2.57 -8.53 13.98
N TYR A 215 -1.30 -8.18 13.78
CA TYR A 215 -0.79 -6.85 14.08
C TYR A 215 -0.93 -5.89 12.90
N TRP A 216 -0.53 -6.33 11.71
CA TRP A 216 -0.53 -5.48 10.52
C TRP A 216 -1.95 -5.03 10.13
N GLY A 217 -2.92 -5.95 10.10
CA GLY A 217 -4.29 -5.65 9.71
C GLY A 217 -5.01 -4.69 10.67
N ILE A 218 -4.67 -4.73 11.97
CA ILE A 218 -5.29 -3.86 12.98
C ILE A 218 -4.64 -2.48 13.02
N ILE A 219 -3.30 -2.43 12.91
CA ILE A 219 -2.55 -1.18 13.11
C ILE A 219 -2.14 -0.57 11.78
N HIS A 220 -1.40 -1.32 10.97
CA HIS A 220 -0.74 -0.81 9.78
C HIS A 220 -1.72 -0.56 8.65
N LEU A 221 -2.62 -1.50 8.37
CA LEU A 221 -3.59 -1.38 7.27
C LEU A 221 -4.44 -0.09 7.34
N PRO A 222 -5.14 0.24 8.44
CA PRO A 222 -5.88 1.52 8.50
C PRO A 222 -4.95 2.74 8.53
N LEU A 223 -3.75 2.60 9.12
CA LEU A 223 -2.79 3.68 9.19
C LEU A 223 -2.25 4.04 7.79
N SER A 224 -1.86 3.05 7.01
CA SER A 224 -1.17 3.15 5.73
C SER A 224 -2.12 3.51 4.57
N THR A 225 -3.32 2.93 4.55
CA THR A 225 -4.34 3.14 3.50
C THR A 225 -5.11 4.45 3.64
N LEU A 226 -5.31 4.93 4.87
CA LEU A 226 -6.25 6.04 5.14
C LEU A 226 -5.65 7.13 6.01
N ILE A 227 -5.21 6.80 7.24
CA ILE A 227 -4.90 7.84 8.24
C ILE A 227 -3.69 8.66 7.80
N VAL A 228 -2.61 8.03 7.34
CA VAL A 228 -1.41 8.71 6.83
C VAL A 228 -1.74 9.57 5.62
N GLN A 229 -2.53 9.06 4.67
CA GLN A 229 -2.88 9.78 3.45
C GLN A 229 -3.64 11.08 3.73
N ILE A 230 -4.41 11.12 4.82
CA ILE A 230 -5.15 12.31 5.27
C ILE A 230 -4.27 13.22 6.14
N LYS A 231 -3.54 12.65 7.11
CA LYS A 231 -2.82 13.40 8.15
C LYS A 231 -1.43 13.89 7.73
N MET A 232 -0.87 13.34 6.66
CA MET A 232 0.46 13.68 6.12
C MET A 232 0.38 14.12 4.67
N LYS A 233 -0.79 14.59 4.23
CA LYS A 233 -1.08 14.94 2.84
C LYS A 233 -0.06 15.94 2.28
N GLU A 234 0.25 16.99 3.03
CA GLU A 234 1.14 18.04 2.54
C GLU A 234 2.60 17.57 2.56
N THR A 235 3.03 16.82 3.59
CA THR A 235 4.34 16.13 3.62
C THR A 235 4.52 15.22 2.41
N ILE A 236 3.51 14.43 2.04
CA ILE A 236 3.56 13.54 0.86
C ILE A 236 3.70 14.36 -0.43
N GLN A 237 3.00 15.49 -0.53
CA GLN A 237 3.08 16.37 -1.70
C GLN A 237 4.44 17.06 -1.82
N ASP A 238 5.06 17.39 -0.69
CA ASP A 238 6.38 18.02 -0.63
C ASP A 238 7.53 17.01 -0.73
N PHE A 239 7.26 15.71 -0.58
CA PHE A 239 8.29 14.67 -0.52
C PHE A 239 9.14 14.56 -1.80
N SER A 240 10.47 14.52 -1.70
CA SER A 240 11.37 14.28 -2.84
C SER A 240 12.67 13.57 -2.44
N PHE A 241 13.00 12.44 -3.08
CA PHE A 241 14.32 11.80 -2.91
C PHE A 241 15.45 12.60 -3.60
N LEU A 242 15.09 13.40 -4.60
CA LEU A 242 16.04 14.14 -5.41
C LEU A 242 16.18 15.54 -4.80
N LYS A 243 17.33 15.83 -4.17
CA LYS A 243 17.68 17.20 -3.78
C LYS A 243 17.75 18.04 -5.05
N LEU A 244 16.97 19.11 -5.10
CA LEU A 244 17.30 20.23 -5.97
C LEU A 244 18.60 20.83 -5.42
N ARG A 245 19.65 20.90 -6.25
CA ARG A 245 20.56 22.03 -6.12
C ARG A 245 19.73 23.22 -6.58
N GLU A 246 19.34 24.06 -5.63
CA GLU A 246 18.95 25.44 -5.92
C GLU A 246 20.18 26.20 -6.46
#